data_AF-A0A2S3ZDI0-F1
#
_entry.id   AF-A0A2S3ZDI0-F1
#
_cell.length_a   1.000
_cell.length_b   1.000
_cell.length_c   1.000
_cell.angle_alpha   90.00
_cell.angle_beta   90.00
_cell.angle_gamma   90.00
#
_symmetry.space_group_name_H-M   'P 1'
#
loop_
_entity.id
_entity.type
_entity.pdbx_description
1 polymer ?
#
loop_
_entity_poly.entity_id
_entity_poly.type
_entity_poly.pdbx_seq_one_letter_code
_entity_poly.pdbx_strand_id
1 'polypeptide(L)'
;MPISTVNIALAGTLLAGAIATALTHNWFAAFVFVAGGAAGLGAALYARRPDSRDITRLNAIEYRDERDRLLAKQGFAAVGAAALMLSILEFVLALVFNQLVALAAAQVVALCIVWGMANSIAVRRS
;
A
#
# COMPACT_ATOMS: atom_id res chain seq x y z
N MET A 1 16.69 4.21 -13.86
CA MET A 1 15.44 4.92 -13.50
C MET A 1 15.36 5.08 -11.99
N PRO A 2 15.14 6.28 -11.43
CA PRO A 2 14.94 6.48 -10.00
C PRO A 2 13.66 5.76 -9.51
N ILE A 3 13.57 5.45 -8.21
CA ILE A 3 12.36 4.87 -7.59
C ILE A 3 11.19 5.85 -7.75
N SER A 4 9.97 5.34 -7.96
CA SER A 4 8.79 6.19 -8.07
C SER A 4 8.58 7.09 -6.83
N THR A 5 8.13 8.32 -7.05
CA THR A 5 7.87 9.30 -5.98
C THR A 5 6.84 8.78 -4.97
N VAL A 6 5.88 7.96 -5.42
CA VAL A 6 4.87 7.34 -4.54
C VAL A 6 5.52 6.35 -3.58
N ASN A 7 6.44 5.50 -4.05
CA ASN A 7 7.17 4.58 -3.18
C ASN A 7 8.06 5.31 -2.17
N ILE A 8 8.69 6.43 -2.57
CA ILE A 8 9.46 7.28 -1.65
C ILE A 8 8.54 7.89 -0.59
N ALA A 9 7.36 8.40 -0.98
CA ALA A 9 6.39 8.96 -0.05
C ALA A 9 5.89 7.89 0.93
N LEU A 10 5.49 6.70 0.44
CA LEU A 10 5.04 5.60 1.28
C LEU A 10 6.12 5.14 2.27
N ALA A 11 7.36 4.95 1.81
CA ALA A 11 8.48 4.59 2.67
C ALA A 11 8.76 5.68 3.71
N GLY A 12 8.69 6.96 3.32
CA GLY A 12 8.83 8.10 4.22
C GLY A 12 7.74 8.14 5.29
N THR A 13 6.48 7.90 4.93
CA THR A 13 5.36 7.84 5.88
C THR A 13 5.54 6.70 6.87
N LEU A 14 5.95 5.51 6.40
CA LEU A 14 6.20 4.37 7.30
C LEU A 14 7.39 4.65 8.22
N LEU A 15 8.47 5.26 7.72
CA LEU A 15 9.61 5.66 8.56
C LEU A 15 9.21 6.69 9.63
N ALA A 16 8.40 7.69 9.27
CA ALA A 16 7.86 8.66 10.22
C ALA A 16 7.01 7.96 11.30
N GLY A 17 6.15 7.01 10.91
CA GLY A 17 5.39 6.18 11.85
C GLY A 17 6.27 5.34 12.77
N ALA A 18 7.37 4.79 12.25
CA ALA A 18 8.35 4.05 13.05
C ALA A 18 9.02 4.93 14.10
N ILE A 19 9.44 6.15 13.73
CA ILE A 19 10.04 7.12 14.65
C ILE A 19 9.02 7.50 15.72
N ALA A 20 7.79 7.86 15.33
CA ALA A 20 6.74 8.26 16.26
C ALA A 20 6.43 7.15 17.29
N THR A 21 6.36 5.89 16.86
CA THR A 21 6.09 4.75 17.75
C THR A 21 7.30 4.35 18.60
N ALA A 22 8.52 4.51 18.11
CA ALA A 22 9.72 4.33 18.91
C ALA A 22 9.81 5.36 20.05
N LEU A 23 9.45 6.61 19.77
CA LEU A 23 9.41 7.68 20.78
C LEU A 23 8.37 7.43 21.89
N THR A 24 7.32 6.65 21.60
CA THR A 24 6.34 6.21 22.62
C THR A 24 6.70 4.87 23.26
N HIS A 25 7.95 4.41 23.11
CA HIS A 25 8.47 3.12 23.59
C HIS A 25 7.75 1.88 23.03
N ASN A 26 6.96 2.02 21.97
CA ASN A 26 6.33 0.91 21.28
C ASN A 26 7.24 0.36 20.17
N TRP A 27 8.30 -0.33 20.59
CA TRP A 27 9.31 -0.89 19.69
C TRP A 27 8.77 -1.95 18.73
N PHE A 28 7.73 -2.68 19.13
CA PHE A 28 7.08 -3.64 18.24
C PHE A 28 6.42 -2.93 17.05
N ALA A 29 5.64 -1.87 17.29
CA ALA A 29 5.04 -1.09 16.22
C ALA A 29 6.11 -0.40 15.35
N ALA A 30 7.18 0.11 15.96
CA ALA A 30 8.30 0.69 15.23
C ALA A 30 8.95 -0.33 14.28
N PHE A 31 9.18 -1.56 14.75
CA PHE A 31 9.69 -2.66 13.93
C PHE A 31 8.73 -3.00 12.77
N VAL A 32 7.42 -3.08 13.03
CA VAL A 32 6.41 -3.36 11.99
C VAL A 32 6.45 -2.30 10.88
N PHE A 33 6.54 -1.01 11.24
CA PHE A 33 6.64 0.08 10.27
C PHE A 33 7.94 0.02 9.45
N VAL A 34 9.09 -0.23 10.09
CA VAL A 34 10.37 -0.40 9.39
C VAL A 34 10.33 -1.61 8.45
N ALA A 35 9.84 -2.74 8.93
CA ALA A 35 9.74 -3.97 8.14
C ALA A 35 8.82 -3.78 6.93
N GLY A 36 7.66 -3.13 7.11
CA GLY A 36 6.74 -2.79 6.03
C GLY A 36 7.37 -1.87 4.99
N GLY A 37 8.08 -0.81 5.44
CA GLY A 37 8.77 0.12 4.55
C GLY A 37 9.91 -0.55 3.78
N ALA A 38 10.70 -1.39 4.45
CA ALA A 38 11.77 -2.16 3.83
C ALA A 38 11.22 -3.17 2.82
N ALA A 39 10.11 -3.85 3.12
CA ALA A 39 9.45 -4.77 2.20
C ALA A 39 8.92 -4.05 0.95
N GLY A 40 8.26 -2.90 1.13
CA GLY A 40 7.76 -2.08 0.03
C GLY A 40 8.89 -1.55 -0.87
N LEU A 41 9.95 -1.01 -0.28
CA LEU A 41 11.14 -0.59 -1.03
C LEU A 41 11.84 -1.76 -1.71
N GLY A 42 11.95 -2.90 -1.03
CA GLY A 42 12.52 -4.13 -1.61
C GLY A 42 11.72 -4.60 -2.82
N ALA A 43 10.40 -4.58 -2.74
CA ALA A 43 9.51 -4.90 -3.87
C ALA A 43 9.70 -3.90 -5.03
N ALA A 44 9.81 -2.60 -4.75
CA ALA A 44 10.07 -1.59 -5.77
C ALA A 44 11.45 -1.79 -6.45
N LEU A 45 12.49 -2.06 -5.67
CA LEU A 45 13.83 -2.37 -6.18
C LEU A 45 13.85 -3.64 -7.03
N TYR A 46 13.13 -4.68 -6.61
CA TYR A 46 13.00 -5.91 -7.37
C TYR A 46 12.24 -5.68 -8.69
N ALA A 47 11.14 -4.91 -8.64
CA ALA A 47 10.32 -4.61 -9.79
C ALA A 47 11.03 -3.78 -10.87
N ARG A 48 12.08 -3.04 -10.51
CA ARG A 48 12.92 -2.26 -11.45
C ARG A 48 13.83 -3.11 -12.35
N ARG A 49 13.94 -4.42 -12.10
CA ARG A 49 14.76 -5.30 -12.94
C ARG A 49 14.19 -5.39 -14.36
N PRO A 50 15.05 -5.47 -15.41
CA PRO A 50 14.60 -5.49 -16.81
C PRO A 50 13.57 -6.59 -17.12
N ASP A 51 13.72 -7.76 -16.47
CA ASP A 51 12.91 -8.96 -16.70
C ASP A 51 11.68 -9.05 -15.77
N SER A 52 11.37 -7.99 -15.03
CA SER A 52 10.24 -7.99 -14.11
C SER A 52 8.91 -8.02 -14.88
N ARG A 53 8.01 -8.92 -14.49
CA ARG A 53 6.67 -9.05 -15.08
C ARG A 53 5.86 -7.77 -14.88
N ASP A 54 4.99 -7.45 -15.84
CA ASP A 54 4.15 -6.24 -15.80
C ASP A 54 3.29 -6.15 -14.53
N ILE A 55 2.73 -7.26 -14.08
CA ILE A 55 1.95 -7.32 -12.83
C ILE A 55 2.79 -7.01 -11.58
N THR A 56 4.05 -7.46 -11.54
CA THR A 56 4.97 -7.19 -10.43
C THR A 56 5.31 -5.71 -10.38
N ARG A 57 5.54 -5.11 -11.55
CA ARG A 57 5.82 -3.68 -11.72
C ARG A 57 4.62 -2.82 -11.34
N LEU A 58 3.43 -3.19 -11.81
CA LEU A 58 2.18 -2.51 -11.50
C LEU A 58 1.89 -2.55 -9.98
N ASN A 59 1.98 -3.74 -9.36
CA ASN A 59 1.77 -3.89 -7.92
C ASN A 59 2.79 -3.15 -7.06
N ALA A 60 4.04 -3.07 -7.53
CA ALA A 60 5.11 -2.32 -6.89
C ALA A 60 5.08 -0.81 -7.19
N ILE A 61 4.04 -0.31 -7.88
CA ILE A 61 3.87 1.12 -8.21
C ILE A 61 5.07 1.67 -9.01
N GLU A 62 5.61 0.84 -9.90
CA GLU A 62 6.78 1.15 -10.72
C GLU A 62 6.43 1.08 -12.22
N TYR A 63 5.81 2.16 -12.70
CA TYR A 63 5.26 2.27 -14.05
C TYR A 63 6.36 2.62 -15.07
N ARG A 64 6.43 1.88 -16.18
CA ARG A 64 7.42 2.09 -17.25
C ARG A 64 6.78 2.77 -18.45
N ASP A 65 5.56 2.35 -18.78
CA ASP A 65 4.82 2.85 -19.94
C ASP A 65 3.51 3.54 -19.53
N GLU A 66 2.93 4.30 -20.46
CA GLU A 66 1.65 5.01 -20.22
C GLU A 66 0.49 4.03 -20.00
N ARG A 67 0.56 2.83 -20.59
CA ARG A 67 -0.40 1.74 -20.35
C ARG A 67 -0.44 1.33 -18.88
N ASP A 68 0.72 1.15 -18.25
CA ASP A 68 0.80 0.81 -16.83
C ASP A 68 0.19 1.89 -15.96
N ARG A 69 0.40 3.16 -16.31
CA ARG A 69 -0.18 4.31 -15.60
C ARG A 69 -1.70 4.33 -15.71
N LEU A 70 -2.26 4.00 -16.88
CA LEU A 70 -3.70 3.91 -17.06
C LEU A 70 -4.30 2.76 -16.23
N LEU A 71 -3.68 1.58 -16.26
CA LEU A 71 -4.10 0.43 -15.45
C LEU A 71 -4.02 0.75 -13.95
N ALA A 72 -2.95 1.41 -13.52
CA ALA A 72 -2.78 1.86 -12.15
C ALA A 72 -3.85 2.86 -11.71
N LYS A 73 -4.22 3.82 -12.56
CA LYS A 73 -5.31 4.77 -12.28
C LYS A 73 -6.63 4.04 -12.03
N GLN A 74 -6.94 3.02 -12.83
CA GLN A 74 -8.13 2.19 -12.63
C GLN A 74 -8.05 1.39 -11.32
N GLY A 75 -6.88 0.83 -11.02
CA GLY A 75 -6.61 0.15 -9.74
C GLY A 75 -6.81 1.08 -8.55
N PHE A 76 -6.25 2.29 -8.58
CA PHE A 76 -6.40 3.28 -7.52
C PHE A 76 -7.83 3.78 -7.38
N ALA A 77 -8.60 3.89 -8.46
CA ALA A 77 -10.01 4.22 -8.38
C ALA A 77 -10.80 3.14 -7.61
N ALA A 78 -10.50 1.86 -7.85
CA ALA A 78 -11.10 0.75 -7.10
C ALA A 78 -10.68 0.76 -5.62
N VAL A 79 -9.39 0.99 -5.32
CA VAL A 79 -8.89 1.14 -3.95
C VAL A 79 -9.54 2.33 -3.25
N GLY A 80 -9.72 3.47 -3.94
CA GLY A 80 -10.37 4.66 -3.38
C GLY A 80 -11.84 4.43 -3.03
N ALA A 81 -12.59 3.75 -3.92
CA ALA A 81 -13.97 3.36 -3.65
C ALA A 81 -14.06 2.41 -2.44
N ALA A 82 -13.18 1.41 -2.38
CA ALA A 82 -13.11 0.49 -1.25
C ALA A 82 -12.72 1.21 0.05
N ALA A 83 -11.77 2.14 0.01
CA ALA A 83 -11.33 2.93 1.16
C ALA A 83 -12.47 3.79 1.72
N LEU A 84 -13.27 4.43 0.87
CA LEU A 84 -14.45 5.18 1.32
C LEU A 84 -15.45 4.27 2.06
N MET A 85 -15.75 3.10 1.52
CA MET A 85 -16.66 2.14 2.15
C MET A 85 -16.10 1.60 3.47
N LEU A 86 -14.82 1.19 3.47
CA LEU A 86 -14.15 0.65 4.65
C LEU A 86 -14.00 1.70 5.74
N SER A 87 -13.70 2.96 5.42
CA SER A 87 -13.60 4.03 6.43
C SER A 87 -14.94 4.36 7.09
N ILE A 88 -16.06 4.29 6.37
CA ILE A 88 -17.39 4.40 6.99
C ILE A 88 -17.63 3.24 7.95
N LEU A 89 -17.29 2.01 7.53
CA LEU A 89 -17.43 0.83 8.37
C LEU A 89 -16.51 0.89 9.61
N GLU A 90 -15.25 1.28 9.43
CA GLU A 90 -14.28 1.50 10.50
C GLU A 90 -14.81 2.51 11.52
N PHE A 91 -15.36 3.64 11.06
CA PHE A 91 -15.94 4.65 11.94
C PHE A 91 -17.09 4.07 12.79
N VAL A 92 -18.03 3.34 12.17
CA VAL A 92 -19.14 2.71 12.88
C VAL A 92 -18.63 1.68 13.90
N LEU A 93 -17.70 0.81 13.49
CA LEU A 93 -17.15 -0.22 14.36
C LEU A 93 -16.31 0.36 15.51
N ALA A 94 -15.58 1.45 15.27
CA ALA A 94 -14.83 2.16 16.30
C ALA A 94 -15.74 2.71 17.40
N LEU A 95 -16.90 3.27 17.03
CA LEU A 95 -17.90 3.76 17.98
C LEU A 95 -18.51 2.64 18.85
N VAL A 96 -18.62 1.43 18.29
CA VAL A 96 -19.23 0.28 18.99
C VAL A 96 -18.22 -0.48 19.85
N PHE A 97 -17.02 -0.73 19.32
CA PHE A 97 -16.06 -1.67 19.92
C PHE A 97 -14.84 -1.00 20.57
N ASN A 98 -14.61 0.31 20.36
CA ASN A 98 -13.45 1.06 20.85
C ASN A 98 -12.09 0.42 20.48
N GLN A 99 -12.01 -0.24 19.32
CA GLN A 99 -10.80 -0.92 18.83
C GLN A 99 -10.19 -0.23 17.60
N LEU A 100 -9.97 1.08 17.65
CA LEU A 100 -9.53 1.87 16.50
C LEU A 100 -8.26 1.33 15.84
N VAL A 101 -7.24 0.95 16.62
CA VAL A 101 -5.95 0.49 16.06
C VAL A 101 -6.10 -0.82 15.29
N ALA A 102 -6.88 -1.77 15.83
CA ALA A 102 -7.09 -3.06 15.18
C ALA A 102 -7.91 -2.91 13.88
N LEU A 103 -8.91 -2.03 13.90
CA LEU A 103 -9.72 -1.72 12.72
C LEU A 103 -8.91 -1.01 11.63
N ALA A 104 -8.08 -0.02 12.00
CA ALA A 104 -7.18 0.65 11.08
C ALA A 104 -6.19 -0.32 10.43
N ALA A 105 -5.61 -1.22 11.24
CA ALA A 105 -4.71 -2.25 10.73
C ALA A 105 -5.42 -3.21 9.75
N ALA A 106 -6.64 -3.64 10.09
CA ALA A 106 -7.44 -4.48 9.21
C ALA A 106 -7.79 -3.76 7.89
N GLN A 107 -8.12 -2.47 7.95
CA GLN A 107 -8.39 -1.66 6.77
C GLN A 107 -7.16 -1.57 5.85
N VAL A 108 -5.96 -1.35 6.38
CA VAL A 108 -4.72 -1.33 5.58
C VAL A 108 -4.54 -2.66 4.84
N VAL A 109 -4.69 -3.79 5.54
CA VAL A 109 -4.58 -5.12 4.94
C VAL A 109 -5.62 -5.33 3.83
N ALA A 110 -6.88 -4.95 4.10
CA ALA A 110 -7.95 -5.06 3.12
C ALA A 110 -7.66 -4.23 1.86
N LEU A 111 -7.13 -3.01 2.00
CA LEU A 111 -6.77 -2.16 0.87
C LEU A 111 -5.60 -2.72 0.06
N CYS A 112 -4.61 -3.35 0.70
CA CYS A 112 -3.55 -4.07 -0.02
C CYS A 112 -4.09 -5.23 -0.86
N ILE A 113 -5.08 -5.98 -0.34
CA ILE A 113 -5.75 -7.06 -1.08
C ILE A 113 -6.53 -6.49 -2.26
N VAL A 114 -7.33 -5.44 -2.04
CA VAL A 114 -8.09 -4.77 -3.11
C VAL A 114 -7.15 -4.27 -4.21
N TRP A 115 -6.02 -3.67 -3.85
CA TRP A 115 -4.99 -3.24 -4.81
C TRP A 115 -4.47 -4.40 -5.67
N GLY A 116 -4.02 -5.47 -5.03
CA GLY A 116 -3.50 -6.65 -5.73
C GLY A 116 -4.54 -7.31 -6.64
N MET A 117 -5.79 -7.39 -6.18
CA MET A 117 -6.91 -7.93 -6.96
C MET A 117 -7.26 -7.03 -8.16
N ALA A 118 -7.42 -5.72 -7.94
CA ALA A 118 -7.80 -4.78 -8.98
C ALA A 118 -6.75 -4.78 -10.11
N ASN A 119 -5.47 -4.78 -9.76
CA ASN A 119 -4.38 -4.86 -10.72
C ASN A 119 -4.34 -6.21 -11.45
N SER A 120 -4.54 -7.32 -10.74
CA SER A 120 -4.58 -8.65 -11.35
C SER A 120 -5.71 -8.78 -12.37
N ILE A 121 -6.88 -8.21 -12.06
CA ILE A 121 -8.04 -8.20 -12.96
C ILE A 121 -7.77 -7.28 -14.16
N ALA A 122 -7.21 -6.09 -13.92
CA ALA A 122 -6.92 -5.12 -14.97
C ALA A 122 -5.92 -5.69 -15.99
N VAL A 123 -4.84 -6.34 -15.53
CA VAL A 123 -3.85 -6.99 -16.41
C VAL A 123 -4.46 -8.14 -17.21
N ARG A 124 -5.33 -8.97 -16.60
CA ARG A 124 -5.99 -10.09 -17.30
C ARG A 124 -6.96 -9.67 -18.40
N ARG A 125 -7.51 -8.45 -18.32
CA ARG A 125 -8.52 -7.92 -19.26
C ARG A 125 -7.93 -7.10 -20.40
N SER A 126 -6.63 -6.82 -20.34
CA SER A 126 -5.90 -5.97 -21.29
C SER A 126 -5.01 -6.78 -22.20
#